data_AF-A0A2G9NXD1-F1
#
_entry.id   AF-A0A2G9NXD1-F1
#
_cell.length_a   1.000
_cell.length_b   1.000
_cell.length_c   1.000
_cell.angle_alpha   90.00
_cell.angle_beta   90.00
_cell.angle_gamma   90.00
#
_symmetry.space_group_name_H-M   'P 1'
#
loop_
_entity.id
_entity.type
_entity.pdbx_description
1 polymer ?
#
loop_
_entity_poly.entity_id
_entity_poly.type
_entity_poly.pdbx_seq_one_letter_code
_entity_poly.pdbx_strand_id
1 'polypeptide(L)'
;MDSQVEIFIKRANNELLAAEFLKRLSEEAKYKGEFSIPQNETFYSSVISHSYYAIFYAAKAILLTKNIKTASPNIHRITYDLFEKTFVKTGVLDKKLLQIYTDIVVKAGDLLEIFKDEKWKRGNFTYQVIAQANKTPADDSLKNAKMFVANISKVIGN
;
A
#
# COMPACT_ATOMS: atom_id res chain seq x y z
N MET A 1 22.50 3.56 12.08
CA MET A 1 21.32 4.45 12.21
C MET A 1 20.61 4.40 10.88
N ASP A 2 19.42 3.80 10.84
CA ASP A 2 18.72 3.51 9.59
C ASP A 2 18.42 4.81 8.82
N SER A 3 18.56 4.76 7.49
CA SER A 3 18.20 5.90 6.66
C SER A 3 16.70 6.17 6.75
N GLN A 4 16.26 7.42 6.54
CA GLN A 4 14.82 7.72 6.58
C GLN A 4 14.04 6.92 5.51
N VAL A 5 14.67 6.59 4.38
CA VAL A 5 14.11 5.70 3.34
C VAL A 5 13.82 4.31 3.92
N GLU A 6 14.79 3.70 4.60
CA GLU A 6 14.68 2.37 5.20
C GLU A 6 13.57 2.32 6.25
N ILE A 7 13.46 3.35 7.09
CA ILE A 7 12.37 3.48 8.09
C ILE A 7 11.01 3.41 7.40
N PHE A 8 10.80 4.11 6.28
CA PHE A 8 9.52 4.10 5.58
C PHE A 8 9.23 2.79 4.84
N ILE A 9 10.25 2.08 4.33
CA ILE A 9 10.08 0.73 3.79
C ILE A 9 9.71 -0.27 4.90
N LYS A 10 10.38 -0.22 6.06
CA LYS A 10 10.00 -1.04 7.22
C LYS A 10 8.55 -0.79 7.65
N ARG A 11 8.11 0.47 7.65
CA ARG A 11 6.70 0.82 7.90
C ARG A 11 5.78 0.21 6.84
N ALA A 12 6.09 0.35 5.55
CA ALA A 12 5.27 -0.23 4.48
C ALA A 12 5.10 -1.75 4.63
N ASN A 13 6.21 -2.46 4.93
CA ASN A 13 6.18 -3.90 5.15
C ASN A 13 5.40 -4.30 6.41
N ASN A 14 5.51 -3.52 7.49
CA ASN A 14 4.73 -3.75 8.70
C ASN A 14 3.22 -3.60 8.45
N GLU A 15 2.81 -2.61 7.65
CA GLU A 15 1.40 -2.44 7.25
C GLU A 15 0.90 -3.62 6.39
N LEU A 16 1.74 -4.16 5.49
CA LEU A 16 1.40 -5.38 4.74
C LEU A 16 1.19 -6.58 5.66
N LEU A 17 2.10 -6.81 6.61
CA LEU A 17 1.98 -7.89 7.58
C LEU A 17 0.69 -7.75 8.40
N ALA A 18 0.38 -6.54 8.88
CA ALA A 18 -0.86 -6.28 9.59
C ALA A 18 -2.09 -6.61 8.73
N ALA A 19 -2.11 -6.16 7.46
CA ALA A 19 -3.21 -6.45 6.54
C ALA A 19 -3.38 -7.97 6.30
N GLU A 20 -2.29 -8.72 6.14
CA GLU A 20 -2.32 -10.17 5.99
C GLU A 20 -2.88 -10.87 7.24
N PHE A 21 -2.39 -10.51 8.43
CA PHE A 21 -2.87 -11.11 9.68
C PHE A 21 -4.34 -10.81 9.92
N LEU A 22 -4.79 -9.58 9.70
CA LEU A 22 -6.19 -9.19 9.87
C LEU A 22 -7.10 -9.91 8.88
N LYS A 23 -6.64 -10.15 7.65
CA LYS A 23 -7.36 -10.97 6.68
C LYS A 23 -7.51 -12.41 7.17
N ARG A 24 -6.42 -13.03 7.60
CA ARG A 24 -6.43 -14.41 8.13
C ARG A 24 -7.33 -14.54 9.35
N LEU A 25 -7.29 -13.56 10.24
CA LEU A 25 -8.19 -13.49 11.40
C LEU A 25 -9.66 -13.37 11.00
N SER A 26 -9.96 -12.76 9.85
CA SER A 26 -11.32 -12.63 9.32
C SER A 26 -11.85 -13.91 8.68
N GLU A 27 -10.96 -14.78 8.18
CA GLU A 27 -11.32 -15.92 7.32
C GLU A 27 -11.09 -17.28 7.99
N GLU A 28 -10.10 -17.40 8.87
CA GLU A 28 -9.69 -18.67 9.47
C GLU A 28 -10.35 -18.85 10.85
N ALA A 29 -11.29 -19.81 10.94
CA ALA A 29 -11.99 -20.13 12.19
C ALA A 29 -11.05 -20.49 13.34
N LYS A 30 -9.89 -21.09 13.04
CA LYS A 30 -8.84 -21.40 14.01
C LYS A 30 -8.40 -20.17 14.80
N TYR A 31 -8.04 -19.09 14.10
CA TYR A 31 -7.58 -17.87 14.77
C TYR A 31 -8.71 -17.15 15.49
N LYS A 32 -9.93 -17.19 14.93
CA LYS A 32 -11.09 -16.65 15.65
C LYS A 32 -11.34 -17.35 16.98
N GLY A 33 -11.22 -18.69 17.01
CA GLY A 33 -11.34 -19.47 18.24
C GLY A 33 -10.25 -19.14 19.26
N GLU A 34 -9.00 -19.03 18.81
CA GLU A 34 -7.84 -18.72 19.67
C GLU A 34 -7.96 -17.34 20.34
N PHE A 35 -8.51 -16.35 19.64
CA PHE A 35 -8.66 -14.98 20.13
C PHE A 35 -10.07 -14.65 20.66
N SER A 36 -10.95 -15.65 20.83
CA SER A 36 -12.35 -15.44 21.25
C SER A 36 -13.15 -14.45 20.38
N ILE A 37 -12.91 -14.45 19.08
CA ILE A 37 -13.59 -13.57 18.11
C ILE A 37 -14.85 -14.28 17.58
N PRO A 38 -16.01 -13.60 17.53
CA PRO A 38 -17.21 -14.18 16.94
C PRO A 38 -17.03 -14.56 15.47
N GLN A 39 -17.65 -15.65 15.04
CA GLN A 39 -17.43 -16.19 13.68
C GLN A 39 -17.88 -15.24 12.56
N ASN A 40 -18.88 -14.40 12.82
CA ASN A 40 -19.41 -13.40 11.89
C ASN A 40 -18.59 -12.08 11.87
N GLU A 41 -17.63 -11.89 12.79
CA GLU A 41 -16.80 -10.69 12.79
C GLU A 41 -15.69 -10.77 11.76
N THR A 42 -15.43 -9.64 11.08
CA THR A 42 -14.36 -9.53 10.10
C THR A 42 -13.66 -8.19 10.21
N PHE A 43 -12.45 -8.13 9.68
CA PHE A 43 -11.57 -6.97 9.74
C PHE A 43 -11.23 -6.45 8.34
N TYR A 44 -12.08 -6.72 7.34
CA TYR A 44 -11.81 -6.36 5.95
C TYR A 44 -11.63 -4.84 5.74
N SER A 45 -12.37 -3.98 6.44
CA SER A 45 -12.14 -2.52 6.42
C SER A 45 -10.76 -2.14 6.94
N SER A 46 -10.24 -2.87 7.92
CA SER A 46 -8.87 -2.70 8.42
C SER A 46 -7.85 -3.19 7.40
N VAL A 47 -8.09 -4.32 6.73
CA VAL A 47 -7.24 -4.82 5.63
C VAL A 47 -7.10 -3.76 4.54
N ILE A 48 -8.19 -3.13 4.09
CA ILE A 48 -8.17 -2.04 3.10
C ILE A 48 -7.34 -0.86 3.61
N SER A 49 -7.55 -0.47 4.87
CA SER A 49 -6.85 0.68 5.46
C SER A 49 -5.34 0.44 5.56
N HIS A 50 -4.92 -0.71 6.09
CA HIS A 50 -3.51 -1.09 6.20
C HIS A 50 -2.85 -1.27 4.82
N SER A 51 -3.58 -1.83 3.84
CA SER A 51 -3.10 -1.94 2.46
C SER A 51 -2.80 -0.57 1.84
N TYR A 52 -3.69 0.41 2.02
CA TYR A 52 -3.43 1.79 1.60
C TYR A 52 -2.22 2.40 2.31
N TYR A 53 -2.07 2.20 3.62
CA TYR A 53 -0.94 2.75 4.36
C TYR A 53 0.39 2.14 3.93
N ALA A 54 0.42 0.85 3.56
CA ALA A 54 1.58 0.21 2.96
C ALA A 54 2.04 0.94 1.69
N ILE A 55 1.10 1.19 0.76
CA ILE A 55 1.33 1.94 -0.49
C ILE A 55 1.83 3.36 -0.17
N PHE A 56 1.15 4.05 0.75
CA PHE A 56 1.49 5.42 1.14
C PHE A 56 2.92 5.51 1.70
N TYR A 57 3.34 4.60 2.58
CA TYR A 57 4.69 4.61 3.11
C TYR A 57 5.75 4.23 2.07
N ALA A 58 5.46 3.30 1.16
CA ALA A 58 6.35 3.00 0.04
C ALA A 58 6.52 4.22 -0.89
N ALA A 59 5.43 4.94 -1.20
CA ALA A 59 5.49 6.16 -1.98
C ALA A 59 6.31 7.27 -1.28
N LYS A 60 6.20 7.39 0.05
CA LYS A 60 7.08 8.28 0.83
C LYS A 60 8.54 7.86 0.77
N ALA A 61 8.83 6.56 0.89
CA ALA A 61 10.19 6.06 0.82
C ALA A 61 10.87 6.42 -0.51
N ILE A 62 10.18 6.21 -1.64
CA ILE A 62 10.76 6.54 -2.94
C ILE A 62 10.95 8.05 -3.13
N LEU A 63 10.02 8.90 -2.65
CA LEU A 63 10.19 10.37 -2.67
C LEU A 63 11.41 10.83 -1.87
N LEU A 64 11.69 10.18 -0.73
CA LEU A 64 12.86 10.47 0.08
C LEU A 64 14.18 10.15 -0.64
N THR A 65 14.20 9.20 -1.60
CA THR A 65 15.39 8.98 -2.45
C THR A 65 15.74 10.17 -3.35
N LYS A 66 14.80 11.11 -3.51
CA LYS A 66 14.99 12.40 -4.19
C LYS A 66 15.05 13.58 -3.21
N ASN A 67 15.23 13.31 -1.91
CA ASN A 67 15.19 14.31 -0.83
C ASN A 67 13.87 15.08 -0.74
N ILE A 68 12.77 14.52 -1.27
CA ILE A 68 11.44 15.15 -1.23
C ILE A 68 10.72 14.69 0.04
N LYS A 69 10.38 15.65 0.90
CA LYS A 69 9.63 15.41 2.15
C LYS A 69 8.20 15.90 2.02
N THR A 70 7.27 15.18 2.65
CA THR A 70 5.84 15.52 2.69
C THR A 70 5.39 15.67 4.14
N ALA A 71 4.58 16.69 4.43
CA ALA A 71 4.09 16.98 5.78
C ALA A 71 2.56 17.16 5.84
N SER A 72 2.03 17.10 7.06
CA SER A 72 0.64 17.42 7.39
C SER A 72 0.31 18.89 7.09
N PRO A 73 -0.98 19.28 6.95
CA PRO A 73 -2.19 18.46 7.14
C PRO A 73 -2.61 17.63 5.91
N ASN A 74 -2.18 17.98 4.70
CA ASN A 74 -2.64 17.36 3.45
C ASN A 74 -1.70 16.25 2.94
N ILE A 75 -1.05 15.54 3.85
CA ILE A 75 0.08 14.66 3.54
C ILE A 75 -0.24 13.59 2.50
N HIS A 76 -1.45 13.03 2.53
CA HIS A 76 -1.90 12.00 1.59
C HIS A 76 -2.08 12.52 0.16
N ARG A 77 -2.66 13.71 0.00
CA ARG A 77 -2.79 14.35 -1.32
C ARG A 77 -1.42 14.74 -1.85
N ILE A 78 -0.62 15.42 -1.03
CA ILE A 78 0.72 15.89 -1.42
C ILE A 78 1.64 14.72 -1.80
N THR A 79 1.59 13.60 -1.07
CA THR A 79 2.40 12.41 -1.40
C THR A 79 2.01 11.81 -2.75
N TYR A 80 0.71 11.70 -3.04
CA TYR A 80 0.22 11.24 -4.34
C TYR A 80 0.67 12.18 -5.47
N ASP A 81 0.43 13.49 -5.33
CA ASP A 81 0.74 14.48 -6.37
C ASP A 81 2.25 14.53 -6.68
N LEU A 82 3.08 14.44 -5.65
CA LEU A 82 4.54 14.42 -5.81
C LEU A 82 5.03 13.09 -6.39
N PHE A 83 4.42 11.96 -6.01
CA PHE A 83 4.75 10.67 -6.63
C PHE A 83 4.47 10.71 -8.14
N GLU A 84 3.29 11.18 -8.54
CA GLU A 84 2.92 11.36 -9.95
C GLU A 84 3.90 12.29 -10.67
N LYS A 85 4.10 13.50 -10.14
CA LYS A 85 4.91 14.54 -10.77
C LYS A 85 6.37 14.15 -10.88
N THR A 86 6.93 13.48 -9.87
CA THR A 86 8.37 13.20 -9.80
C THR A 86 8.75 11.91 -10.51
N PHE A 87 7.92 10.87 -10.47
CA PHE A 87 8.29 9.52 -10.91
C PHE A 87 7.54 9.04 -12.14
N VAL A 88 6.26 9.39 -12.26
CA VAL A 88 5.39 8.90 -13.34
C VAL A 88 5.49 9.84 -14.55
N LYS A 89 5.17 11.13 -14.38
CA LYS A 89 5.19 12.12 -15.48
C LYS A 89 6.57 12.36 -16.08
N THR A 90 7.64 12.07 -15.34
CA THR A 90 9.02 12.18 -15.81
C THR A 90 9.53 10.93 -16.52
N GLY A 91 8.78 9.82 -16.48
CA GLY A 91 9.21 8.51 -17.01
C GLY A 91 10.35 7.85 -16.20
N VAL A 92 10.78 8.44 -15.08
CA VAL A 92 11.89 7.92 -14.28
C VAL A 92 11.57 6.54 -13.71
N LEU A 93 10.33 6.32 -13.28
CA LEU A 93 9.92 5.04 -12.71
C LEU A 93 9.80 3.95 -13.78
N ASP A 94 9.25 4.26 -14.95
CA ASP A 94 9.21 3.32 -16.08
C ASP A 94 10.60 2.86 -16.49
N LYS A 95 11.55 3.80 -16.60
CA LYS A 95 12.95 3.48 -16.92
C LYS A 95 13.57 2.53 -15.90
N LYS A 96 13.33 2.76 -14.60
CA LYS A 96 13.84 1.89 -13.53
C LYS A 96 13.17 0.52 -13.54
N LEU A 97 11.85 0.44 -13.75
CA LEU A 97 11.13 -0.83 -13.83
C LEU A 97 11.58 -1.66 -15.03
N LEU A 98 11.80 -1.04 -16.19
CA LEU A 98 12.32 -1.71 -17.37
C LEU A 98 13.74 -2.27 -17.14
N GLN A 99 14.60 -1.53 -16.42
CA GLN A 99 15.92 -2.02 -16.04
C GLN A 99 15.87 -3.26 -15.11
N ILE A 100 14.85 -3.37 -14.27
CA ILE A 100 14.69 -4.48 -13.32
C ILE A 100 14.14 -5.73 -13.99
N TYR A 101 13.09 -5.58 -14.80
CA TYR A 101 12.37 -6.73 -15.36
C TYR A 101 12.83 -7.13 -16.76
N THR A 102 13.68 -6.33 -17.41
CA THR A 102 14.15 -6.50 -18.79
C THR A 102 13.04 -6.59 -19.84
N ASP A 103 11.78 -6.44 -19.43
CA ASP A 103 10.57 -6.47 -20.23
C ASP A 103 9.47 -5.64 -19.54
N ILE A 104 8.42 -5.23 -20.27
CA ILE A 104 7.35 -4.39 -19.71
C ILE A 104 6.36 -5.25 -18.92
N VAL A 105 6.68 -5.51 -17.66
CA VAL A 105 5.82 -6.27 -16.72
C VAL A 105 4.88 -5.36 -15.93
N VAL A 106 5.36 -4.16 -15.55
CA VAL A 106 4.61 -3.16 -14.77
C VAL A 106 5.03 -1.77 -15.22
N LYS A 107 4.07 -0.88 -15.44
CA LYS A 107 4.31 0.54 -15.77
C LYS A 107 4.11 1.44 -14.56
N ALA A 108 4.76 2.59 -14.57
CA ALA A 108 4.57 3.63 -13.56
C ALA A 108 3.12 4.12 -13.49
N GLY A 109 2.41 4.13 -14.64
CA GLY A 109 0.99 4.44 -14.73
C GLY A 109 0.11 3.47 -13.93
N ASP A 110 0.38 2.17 -14.02
CA ASP A 110 -0.36 1.14 -13.29
C ASP A 110 -0.21 1.32 -11.76
N LEU A 111 1.00 1.66 -11.31
CA LEU A 111 1.28 1.95 -9.91
C LEU A 111 0.57 3.23 -9.44
N LEU A 112 0.48 4.25 -10.30
CA LEU A 112 -0.26 5.48 -9.99
C LEU A 112 -1.76 5.21 -9.85
N GLU A 113 -2.33 4.41 -10.74
CA GLU A 113 -3.73 4.01 -10.70
C GLU A 113 -4.04 3.23 -9.42
N ILE A 114 -3.21 2.24 -9.08
CA ILE A 114 -3.28 1.54 -7.78
C ILE A 114 -3.29 2.53 -6.62
N PHE A 115 -2.35 3.49 -6.60
CA PHE A 115 -2.28 4.44 -5.49
C PHE A 115 -3.54 5.33 -5.40
N LYS A 116 -4.08 5.77 -6.54
CA LYS A 116 -5.31 6.54 -6.61
C LYS A 116 -6.50 5.75 -6.07
N ASP A 117 -6.67 4.52 -6.55
CA ASP A 117 -7.81 3.67 -6.22
C ASP A 117 -7.81 3.25 -4.77
N GLU A 118 -6.65 2.84 -4.23
CA GLU A 118 -6.55 2.43 -2.83
C GLU A 118 -6.75 3.60 -1.85
N LYS A 119 -6.33 4.81 -2.25
CA LYS A 119 -6.67 6.03 -1.50
C LYS A 119 -8.17 6.28 -1.45
N TRP A 120 -8.88 6.07 -2.57
CA TRP A 120 -10.33 6.19 -2.64
C TRP A 120 -11.02 5.09 -1.82
N LYS A 121 -10.64 3.82 -1.99
CA LYS A 121 -11.21 2.67 -1.26
C LYS A 121 -11.13 2.86 0.24
N ARG A 122 -9.98 3.30 0.76
CA ARG A 122 -9.81 3.63 2.19
C ARG A 122 -10.74 4.74 2.66
N GLY A 123 -11.05 5.73 1.82
CA GLY A 123 -12.04 6.77 2.15
C GLY A 123 -13.49 6.26 2.09
N ASN A 124 -13.80 5.34 1.18
CA ASN A 124 -15.16 4.86 0.95
C ASN A 124 -15.54 3.72 1.92
N PHE A 125 -14.78 2.63 1.89
CA PHE A 125 -15.12 1.39 2.57
C PHE A 125 -14.84 1.41 4.08
N THR A 126 -13.94 2.27 4.55
CA THR A 126 -13.66 2.39 6.00
C THR A 126 -14.73 3.19 6.75
N TYR A 127 -15.46 4.08 6.07
CA TYR A 127 -16.42 4.98 6.72
C TYR A 127 -17.88 4.73 6.35
N GLN A 128 -18.16 4.07 5.22
CA GLN A 128 -19.53 3.98 4.69
C GLN A 128 -20.09 2.56 4.65
N VAL A 129 -19.26 1.53 4.89
CA VAL A 129 -19.65 0.13 4.73
C VAL A 129 -19.20 -0.69 5.94
N ILE A 130 -20.06 -1.60 6.41
CA ILE A 130 -19.69 -2.54 7.47
C ILE A 130 -18.58 -3.49 6.99
N ALA A 131 -17.68 -3.87 7.89
CA ALA A 131 -16.51 -4.67 7.54
C ALA A 131 -16.87 -5.99 6.85
N GLN A 132 -17.97 -6.64 7.25
CA GLN A 132 -18.43 -7.92 6.73
C GLN A 132 -18.71 -7.91 5.23
N ALA A 133 -19.12 -6.77 4.67
CA ALA A 133 -19.42 -6.63 3.24
C ALA A 133 -18.18 -6.34 2.38
N ASN A 134 -17.01 -6.13 2.99
CA ASN A 134 -15.82 -5.60 2.32
C ASN A 134 -14.79 -6.67 1.90
N LYS A 135 -15.18 -7.95 1.81
CA LYS A 135 -14.23 -9.03 1.50
C LYS A 135 -13.50 -8.82 0.17
N THR A 136 -14.24 -8.69 -0.93
CA THR A 136 -13.64 -8.53 -2.27
C THR A 136 -12.78 -7.26 -2.36
N PRO A 137 -13.25 -6.07 -1.91
CA PRO A 137 -12.39 -4.90 -1.83
C PRO A 137 -11.10 -5.12 -1.02
N ALA A 138 -11.16 -5.86 0.09
CA ALA A 138 -10.00 -6.16 0.92
C ALA A 138 -8.99 -7.10 0.23
N ASP A 139 -9.48 -8.13 -0.48
CA ASP A 139 -8.64 -9.02 -1.29
C ASP A 139 -7.86 -8.22 -2.35
N ASP A 140 -8.58 -7.36 -3.08
CA ASP A 140 -7.99 -6.50 -4.11
C ASP A 140 -7.00 -5.51 -3.52
N SER A 141 -7.35 -4.85 -2.41
CA SER A 141 -6.47 -3.90 -1.72
C SER A 141 -5.17 -4.54 -1.28
N LEU A 142 -5.22 -5.75 -0.69
CA LEU A 142 -4.02 -6.45 -0.25
C LEU A 142 -3.13 -6.85 -1.44
N LYS A 143 -3.74 -7.35 -2.53
CA LYS A 143 -3.01 -7.67 -3.77
C LYS A 143 -2.31 -6.44 -4.34
N ASN A 144 -3.03 -5.33 -4.45
CA ASN A 144 -2.52 -4.06 -4.95
C ASN A 144 -1.37 -3.53 -4.08
N ALA A 145 -1.52 -3.58 -2.75
CA ALA A 145 -0.48 -3.16 -1.83
C ALA A 145 0.80 -4.01 -1.97
N LYS A 146 0.67 -5.34 -2.06
CA LYS A 146 1.82 -6.23 -2.31
C LYS A 146 2.55 -5.89 -3.60
N MET A 147 1.78 -5.72 -4.68
CA MET A 147 2.34 -5.37 -5.99
C MET A 147 3.08 -4.02 -5.94
N PHE A 148 2.45 -3.00 -5.35
CA PHE A 148 3.05 -1.67 -5.27
C PHE A 148 4.32 -1.66 -4.42
N VAL A 149 4.26 -2.19 -3.19
CA VAL A 149 5.41 -2.20 -2.26
C VAL A 149 6.57 -3.02 -2.83
N ALA A 150 6.31 -4.18 -3.45
CA ALA A 150 7.35 -4.99 -4.05
C ALA A 150 8.07 -4.26 -5.19
N ASN A 151 7.33 -3.60 -6.08
CA ASN A 151 7.93 -2.85 -7.19
C ASN A 151 8.73 -1.64 -6.69
N ILE A 152 8.19 -0.88 -5.74
CA ILE A 152 8.89 0.29 -5.19
C ILE A 152 10.15 -0.12 -4.42
N SER A 153 10.12 -1.21 -3.66
CA SER A 153 11.29 -1.68 -2.91
C SER A 153 12.44 -2.06 -3.85
N LYS A 154 12.16 -2.84 -4.91
CA LYS A 154 13.14 -3.17 -5.96
C LYS A 154 13.72 -1.93 -6.63
N VAL A 155 12.90 -0.91 -6.91
CA VAL A 155 13.30 0.36 -7.54
C VAL A 155 14.22 1.20 -6.64
N ILE A 156 14.06 1.08 -5.32
CA ILE A 156 14.93 1.72 -4.32
C ILE A 156 16.21 0.91 -4.12
N GLY A 157 16.20 -0.39 -4.39
CA GLY A 157 17.31 -1.32 -4.16
C GLY A 157 17.24 -2.01 -2.80
N ASN A 158 16.03 -2.20 -2.26
CA ASN A 158 15.75 -2.94 -1.02
C ASN A 158 14.89 -4.17 -1.30
#